data_AF-A0A7X8YVU9-F1
#
_entry.id   AF-A0A7X8YVU9-F1
#
_cell.length_a   1.000
_cell.length_b   1.000
_cell.length_c   1.000
_cell.angle_alpha   90.00
_cell.angle_beta   90.00
_cell.angle_gamma   90.00
#
_symmetry.space_group_name_H-M   'P 1'
#
loop_
_entity.id
_entity.type
_entity.pdbx_description
1 polymer ?
#
loop_
_entity_poly.entity_id
_entity_poly.type
_entity_poly.pdbx_seq_one_letter_code
_entity_poly.pdbx_strand_id
1 'polypeptide(L)'
;MVRMDYENRHRLKSHDFAVLDDFGFVYDPVGFRFFNAKEELDALGLEPLEGTMAWCQMLRRAQDGEVFYSTVDNHTCEPGIFLPGYRPLDPLASSGRIGPAFDIYPDERANRRIYQHLSLLAEGSVYATGFAPLAQLNFEPDLLIVACDNMDQGERILRATQWDTGDVISMQMTYVIGCNWMFTHPYTTGTISTIWTGICHGMTGYDLYPPGLPVVSIPWQHIDRVLRNIREMPRKLPAHTDERDESHRRGEERLGVEGII
;
A
#
# COMPACT_ATOMS: atom_id res chain seq x y z
N MET A 1 34.19 7.97 -12.01
CA MET A 1 33.03 7.08 -12.24
C MET A 1 32.64 6.50 -10.89
N VAL A 2 31.45 6.85 -10.38
CA VAL A 2 30.96 6.29 -9.11
C VAL A 2 30.68 4.81 -9.36
N ARG A 3 31.28 3.92 -8.56
CA ARG A 3 30.97 2.48 -8.62
C ARG A 3 29.63 2.26 -7.91
N MET A 4 28.80 1.39 -8.47
CA MET A 4 27.54 1.00 -7.84
C MET A 4 27.82 0.20 -6.57
N ASP A 5 27.17 0.57 -5.47
CA ASP A 5 27.22 -0.17 -4.22
C ASP A 5 26.20 -1.33 -4.27
N TYR A 6 26.57 -2.37 -5.01
CA TYR A 6 25.68 -3.50 -5.28
C TYR A 6 25.29 -4.27 -4.01
N GLU A 7 26.23 -4.43 -3.06
CA GLU A 7 26.01 -5.23 -1.85
C GLU A 7 25.05 -4.56 -0.87
N ASN A 8 25.04 -3.22 -0.80
CA ASN A 8 24.14 -2.49 0.11
C ASN A 8 22.85 -1.99 -0.56
N ARG A 9 22.57 -2.37 -1.82
CA ARG A 9 21.44 -1.83 -2.60
C ARG A 9 20.05 -2.00 -1.97
N HIS A 10 19.91 -2.98 -1.07
CA HIS A 10 18.65 -3.29 -0.36
C HIS A 10 18.60 -2.74 1.07
N ARG A 11 19.70 -2.18 1.58
CA ARG A 11 19.70 -1.58 2.91
C ARG A 11 18.91 -0.30 2.88
N LEU A 12 18.23 -0.04 3.99
CA LEU A 12 17.43 1.16 4.15
C LEU A 12 18.29 2.42 3.94
N LYS A 13 17.82 3.30 3.06
CA LYS A 13 18.42 4.62 2.84
C LYS A 13 17.80 5.64 3.79
N SER A 14 18.40 6.83 3.82
CA SER A 14 17.87 7.94 4.62
C SER A 14 16.55 8.44 4.02
N HIS A 15 15.45 8.13 4.70
CA HIS A 15 14.12 8.68 4.44
C HIS A 15 13.63 9.47 5.66
N ASP A 16 12.70 10.36 5.42
CA ASP A 16 12.16 11.24 6.45
C ASP A 16 10.89 10.70 7.11
N PHE A 17 10.94 9.45 7.59
CA PHE A 17 9.76 8.77 8.11
C PHE A 17 9.17 9.40 9.38
N ALA A 18 9.98 10.14 10.16
CA ALA A 18 9.55 10.76 11.41
C ALA A 18 8.37 11.74 11.25
N VAL A 19 8.10 12.24 10.03
CA VAL A 19 6.92 13.08 9.74
C VAL A 19 5.59 12.34 9.87
N LEU A 20 5.63 11.01 9.90
CA LEU A 20 4.46 10.14 10.09
C LEU A 20 4.14 9.92 11.58
N ASP A 21 5.09 10.12 12.49
CA ASP A 21 4.89 9.96 13.95
C ASP A 21 3.77 10.89 14.47
N ASP A 22 3.65 12.06 13.85
CA ASP A 22 2.63 13.08 14.12
C ASP A 22 1.17 12.62 13.90
N PHE A 23 0.95 11.51 13.20
CA PHE A 23 -0.38 11.00 12.90
C PHE A 23 -0.94 10.10 14.00
N GLY A 24 -0.07 9.49 14.83
CA GLY A 24 -0.47 8.60 15.92
C GLY A 24 -1.24 7.37 15.43
N PHE A 25 -0.72 6.68 14.42
CA PHE A 25 -1.38 5.53 13.79
C PHE A 25 -1.61 4.39 14.80
N VAL A 26 -2.80 3.78 14.77
CA VAL A 26 -3.06 2.49 15.44
C VAL A 26 -2.57 1.34 14.56
N TYR A 27 -2.74 1.48 13.25
CA TYR A 27 -2.15 0.57 12.26
C TYR A 27 -0.80 1.11 11.79
N ASP A 28 0.31 0.64 12.37
CA ASP A 28 1.64 1.16 12.05
C ASP A 28 1.89 1.18 10.54
N PRO A 29 2.42 2.28 9.96
CA PRO A 29 2.83 2.28 8.55
C PRO A 29 3.87 1.18 8.30
N VAL A 30 3.70 0.44 7.20
CA VAL A 30 4.52 -0.74 6.88
C VAL A 30 5.36 -0.49 5.64
N GLY A 31 6.66 -0.77 5.75
CA GLY A 31 7.53 -0.98 4.60
C GLY A 31 7.36 -2.40 4.08
N PHE A 32 7.14 -2.53 2.76
CA PHE A 32 6.98 -3.80 2.07
C PHE A 32 8.00 -3.92 0.94
N ARG A 33 8.51 -5.14 0.71
CA ARG A 33 9.52 -5.42 -0.33
C ARG A 33 9.33 -6.79 -0.98
N PHE A 34 9.57 -6.87 -2.29
CA PHE A 34 9.79 -8.14 -3.00
C PHE A 34 11.29 -8.47 -3.01
N PHE A 35 11.63 -9.68 -2.62
CA PHE A 35 12.99 -10.22 -2.69
C PHE A 35 13.06 -11.28 -3.79
N ASN A 36 14.03 -11.15 -4.68
CA ASN A 36 14.14 -12.00 -5.87
C ASN A 36 14.99 -13.23 -5.60
N ALA A 37 15.87 -13.19 -4.60
CA ALA A 37 16.77 -14.27 -4.25
C ALA A 37 16.97 -14.37 -2.73
N LYS A 38 17.35 -15.56 -2.26
CA LYS A 38 17.55 -15.83 -0.83
C LYS A 38 18.68 -14.98 -0.24
N GLU A 39 19.74 -14.78 -1.01
CA GLU A 39 20.94 -14.04 -0.59
C GLU A 39 20.62 -12.59 -0.24
N GLU A 40 19.54 -12.01 -0.81
CA GLU A 40 19.08 -10.67 -0.49
C GLU A 40 18.50 -10.58 0.93
N LEU A 41 17.97 -11.68 1.48
CA LEU A 41 17.47 -11.78 2.86
C LEU A 41 18.60 -11.98 3.87
N ASP A 42 19.56 -12.85 3.54
CA ASP A 42 20.68 -13.21 4.43
C ASP A 42 21.48 -11.96 4.84
N ALA A 43 21.57 -10.96 3.95
CA ALA A 43 22.24 -9.69 4.20
C ALA A 43 21.50 -8.76 5.18
N LEU A 44 20.20 -8.99 5.43
CA LEU A 44 19.32 -8.15 6.23
C LEU A 44 19.00 -8.77 7.60
N GLY A 45 19.21 -10.08 7.78
CA GLY A 45 18.90 -10.78 9.04
C GLY A 45 17.40 -10.76 9.37
N LEU A 46 16.55 -10.81 8.34
CA LEU A 46 15.10 -10.96 8.53
C LEU A 46 14.78 -12.41 8.90
N GLU A 47 13.95 -12.59 9.91
CA GLU A 47 13.45 -13.90 10.30
C GLU A 47 12.24 -14.30 9.44
N PRO A 48 12.03 -15.61 9.18
CA PRO A 48 10.86 -16.08 8.45
C PRO A 48 9.58 -15.88 9.28
N LEU A 49 8.46 -15.67 8.60
CA LEU A 49 7.14 -15.66 9.21
C LEU A 49 6.86 -17.02 9.86
N GLU A 50 6.47 -16.98 11.13
CA GLU A 50 6.01 -18.16 11.84
C GLU A 50 4.60 -18.56 11.38
N GLY A 51 4.47 -19.78 10.82
CA GLY A 51 3.21 -20.36 10.41
C GLY A 51 2.75 -19.95 9.02
N THR A 52 1.44 -20.11 8.75
CA THR A 52 0.84 -19.82 7.45
C THR A 52 -0.39 -18.94 7.61
N MET A 53 -0.63 -18.02 6.66
CA MET A 53 -1.78 -17.12 6.69
C MET A 53 -2.10 -16.53 5.30
N ALA A 54 -3.23 -15.84 5.19
CA ALA A 54 -3.56 -15.11 3.99
C ALA A 54 -2.67 -13.87 3.84
N TRP A 55 -2.37 -13.47 2.61
CA TRP A 55 -1.40 -12.39 2.37
C TRP A 55 -1.80 -11.05 3.01
N CYS A 56 -3.10 -10.72 3.06
CA CYS A 56 -3.58 -9.52 3.75
C CYS A 56 -3.41 -9.59 5.29
N GLN A 57 -3.40 -10.77 5.89
CA GLN A 57 -3.13 -10.94 7.32
C GLN A 57 -1.67 -10.64 7.66
N MET A 58 -0.74 -10.90 6.73
CA MET A 58 0.68 -10.57 6.90
C MET A 58 0.89 -9.06 7.08
N LEU A 59 0.19 -8.24 6.29
CA LEU A 59 0.20 -6.79 6.50
C LEU A 59 -0.27 -6.43 7.91
N ARG A 60 -1.38 -7.02 8.36
CA ARG A 60 -1.92 -6.74 9.70
C ARG A 60 -0.94 -7.10 10.80
N ARG A 61 -0.26 -8.25 10.69
CA ARG A 61 0.80 -8.65 11.64
C ARG A 61 1.96 -7.68 11.68
N ALA A 62 2.41 -7.20 10.52
CA ALA A 62 3.47 -6.21 10.47
C ALA A 62 3.04 -4.87 11.12
N GLN A 63 1.79 -4.47 10.92
CA GLN A 63 1.20 -3.31 11.61
C GLN A 63 1.08 -3.50 13.13
N ASP A 64 1.10 -4.74 13.63
CA ASP A 64 1.10 -5.05 15.06
C ASP A 64 2.52 -5.17 15.64
N GLY A 65 3.54 -4.80 14.86
CA GLY A 65 4.92 -4.70 15.32
C GLY A 65 5.85 -5.83 14.87
N GLU A 66 5.35 -6.83 14.12
CA GLU A 66 6.18 -7.95 13.67
C GLU A 66 7.03 -7.59 12.43
N VAL A 67 8.27 -8.07 12.40
CA VAL A 67 9.18 -7.96 11.25
C VAL A 67 9.48 -9.35 10.74
N PHE A 68 9.24 -9.61 9.45
CA PHE A 68 9.46 -10.93 8.89
C PHE A 68 9.57 -10.91 7.36
N TYR A 69 10.06 -12.01 6.80
CA TYR A 69 9.82 -12.37 5.40
C TYR A 69 8.91 -13.59 5.29
N SER A 70 8.14 -13.69 4.21
CA SER A 70 7.32 -14.85 3.88
C SER A 70 7.72 -15.42 2.52
N THR A 71 7.72 -16.74 2.40
CA THR A 71 7.88 -17.44 1.12
C THR A 71 6.54 -18.04 0.67
N VAL A 72 6.54 -18.70 -0.49
CA VAL A 72 5.36 -19.41 -1.01
C VAL A 72 4.71 -20.36 0.01
N ASP A 73 5.50 -20.98 0.90
CA ASP A 73 5.01 -21.97 1.85
C ASP A 73 4.25 -21.34 3.03
N ASN A 74 4.34 -20.03 3.21
CA ASN A 74 3.60 -19.30 4.24
C ASN A 74 2.18 -18.90 3.82
N HIS A 75 1.80 -19.05 2.54
CA HIS A 75 0.53 -18.53 2.03
C HIS A 75 -0.61 -19.56 2.09
N THR A 76 -1.76 -19.15 2.63
CA THR A 76 -3.00 -19.95 2.64
C THR A 76 -4.02 -19.50 1.60
N CYS A 77 -3.75 -18.42 0.86
CA CYS A 77 -4.64 -17.90 -0.17
C CYS A 77 -3.94 -17.82 -1.53
N GLU A 78 -4.65 -18.24 -2.59
CA GLU A 78 -4.17 -18.19 -3.98
C GLU A 78 -3.59 -16.82 -4.38
N PRO A 79 -4.24 -15.66 -4.07
CA PRO A 79 -3.66 -14.36 -4.40
C PRO A 79 -2.30 -14.10 -3.77
N GLY A 80 -2.00 -14.67 -2.59
CA GLY A 80 -0.68 -14.59 -1.97
C GLY A 80 0.40 -15.35 -2.72
N ILE A 81 0.01 -16.27 -3.60
CA ILE A 81 0.91 -17.14 -4.35
C ILE A 81 1.18 -16.56 -5.75
N PHE A 82 0.13 -16.30 -6.53
CA PHE A 82 0.31 -15.94 -7.94
C PHE A 82 0.59 -14.45 -8.18
N LEU A 83 0.13 -13.54 -7.30
CA LEU A 83 0.37 -12.11 -7.47
C LEU A 83 1.85 -11.71 -7.28
N PRO A 84 2.58 -12.24 -6.28
CA PRO A 84 4.03 -12.05 -6.20
C PRO A 84 4.79 -12.83 -7.28
N GLY A 85 4.15 -13.74 -8.00
CA GLY A 85 4.81 -14.58 -9.00
C GLY A 85 5.53 -15.79 -8.42
N TYR A 86 5.16 -16.31 -7.24
CA TYR A 86 5.77 -17.54 -6.72
C TYR A 86 5.47 -18.77 -7.57
N ARG A 87 4.22 -18.91 -8.01
CA ARG A 87 3.70 -20.01 -8.83
C ARG A 87 2.63 -19.48 -9.80
N PRO A 88 2.30 -20.22 -10.87
CA PRO A 88 1.29 -19.76 -11.81
C PRO A 88 -0.10 -19.70 -11.18
N LEU A 89 -0.95 -18.84 -11.74
CA LEU A 89 -2.37 -18.76 -11.39
C LEU A 89 -3.07 -20.10 -11.66
N ASP A 90 -3.76 -20.63 -10.65
CA ASP A 90 -4.45 -21.92 -10.74
C ASP A 90 -5.53 -21.94 -11.86
N PRO A 91 -5.66 -23.04 -12.65
CA PRO A 91 -6.69 -23.18 -13.67
C PRO A 91 -8.14 -23.01 -13.18
N LEU A 92 -8.46 -23.42 -11.95
CA LEU A 92 -9.77 -23.23 -11.33
C LEU A 92 -10.05 -21.75 -11.10
N ALA A 93 -9.04 -21.01 -10.63
CA ALA A 93 -9.12 -19.57 -10.43
C ALA A 93 -9.24 -18.84 -11.78
N SER A 94 -8.29 -19.05 -12.70
CA SER A 94 -8.23 -18.38 -14.01
C SER A 94 -9.41 -18.67 -14.94
N SER A 95 -10.11 -19.80 -14.74
CA SER A 95 -11.34 -20.10 -15.48
C SER A 95 -12.57 -19.34 -14.95
N GLY A 96 -12.48 -18.68 -13.79
CA GLY A 96 -13.58 -17.93 -13.17
C GLY A 96 -14.55 -18.80 -12.37
N ARG A 97 -14.20 -20.05 -12.07
CA ARG A 97 -15.13 -21.01 -11.44
C ARG A 97 -15.31 -20.82 -9.94
N ILE A 98 -14.41 -20.10 -9.29
CA ILE A 98 -14.42 -19.90 -7.83
C ILE A 98 -15.57 -18.99 -7.42
N GLY A 99 -15.68 -17.81 -8.04
CA GLY A 99 -16.63 -16.77 -7.64
C GLY A 99 -18.09 -17.23 -7.56
N PRO A 100 -18.63 -17.91 -8.59
CA PRO A 100 -20.00 -18.42 -8.57
C PRO A 100 -20.27 -19.48 -7.49
N ALA A 101 -19.28 -20.29 -7.15
CA ALA A 101 -19.43 -21.31 -6.11
C ALA A 101 -19.61 -20.72 -4.70
N PHE A 102 -19.29 -19.43 -4.52
CA PHE A 102 -19.37 -18.72 -3.24
C PHE A 102 -20.27 -17.47 -3.32
N ASP A 103 -21.15 -17.39 -4.31
CA ASP A 103 -22.09 -16.26 -4.52
C ASP A 103 -21.40 -14.88 -4.66
N ILE A 104 -20.11 -14.85 -4.99
CA ILE A 104 -19.34 -13.61 -5.19
C ILE A 104 -19.67 -12.99 -6.56
N TYR A 105 -19.89 -13.85 -7.56
CA TYR A 105 -20.24 -13.48 -8.93
C TYR A 105 -21.33 -14.41 -9.44
N PRO A 106 -22.19 -13.96 -10.38
CA PRO A 106 -23.28 -14.79 -10.86
C PRO A 106 -22.84 -15.93 -11.79
N ASP A 107 -21.70 -15.79 -12.50
CA ASP A 107 -21.19 -16.79 -13.43
C ASP A 107 -19.67 -16.68 -13.65
N GLU A 108 -19.11 -17.66 -14.36
CA GLU A 108 -17.68 -17.75 -14.63
C GLU A 108 -17.16 -16.61 -15.52
N ARG A 109 -18.00 -16.03 -16.37
CA ARG A 109 -17.58 -14.94 -17.28
C ARG A 109 -17.32 -13.68 -16.48
N ALA A 110 -18.22 -13.35 -15.55
CA ALA A 110 -18.07 -12.22 -14.64
C ALA A 110 -16.85 -12.40 -13.75
N ASN A 111 -16.69 -13.58 -13.13
CA ASN A 111 -15.54 -13.84 -12.27
C ASN A 111 -14.22 -13.90 -13.06
N ARG A 112 -14.18 -14.52 -14.24
CA ARG A 112 -12.96 -14.62 -15.06
C ARG A 112 -12.43 -13.26 -15.50
N ARG A 113 -13.31 -12.29 -15.74
CA ARG A 113 -12.90 -10.96 -16.22
C ARG A 113 -11.98 -10.24 -15.22
N ILE A 114 -12.11 -10.50 -13.91
CA ILE A 114 -11.30 -9.82 -12.89
C ILE A 114 -9.80 -10.02 -13.14
N TYR A 115 -9.39 -11.20 -13.60
CA TYR A 115 -7.98 -11.55 -13.79
C TYR A 115 -7.34 -10.76 -14.94
N GLN A 116 -8.13 -10.16 -15.84
CA GLN A 116 -7.64 -9.26 -16.88
C GLN A 116 -7.28 -7.86 -16.36
N HIS A 117 -7.70 -7.53 -15.13
CA HIS A 117 -7.44 -6.24 -14.49
C HIS A 117 -6.28 -6.30 -13.50
N LEU A 118 -5.79 -7.49 -13.16
CA LEU A 118 -4.76 -7.66 -12.15
C LEU A 118 -3.37 -7.41 -12.75
N SER A 119 -2.50 -6.82 -11.94
CA SER A 119 -1.07 -6.80 -12.21
C SER A 119 -0.46 -8.08 -11.66
N LEU A 120 0.40 -8.74 -12.45
CA LEU A 120 1.09 -9.96 -12.04
C LEU A 120 2.59 -9.74 -12.14
N LEU A 121 3.35 -10.25 -11.18
CA LEU A 121 4.78 -10.45 -11.37
C LEU A 121 5.04 -11.73 -12.18
N ALA A 122 6.20 -11.78 -12.83
CA ALA A 122 6.59 -12.94 -13.63
C ALA A 122 6.71 -14.18 -12.73
N GLU A 123 6.27 -15.32 -13.24
CA GLU A 123 6.39 -16.59 -12.53
C GLU A 123 7.87 -16.91 -12.20
N GLY A 124 8.12 -17.30 -10.96
CA GLY A 124 9.45 -17.60 -10.43
C GLY A 124 10.34 -16.37 -10.20
N SER A 125 9.83 -15.15 -10.35
CA SER A 125 10.65 -13.93 -10.21
C SER A 125 10.87 -13.47 -8.76
N VAL A 126 10.05 -13.94 -7.82
CA VAL A 126 10.12 -13.59 -6.40
C VAL A 126 10.41 -14.83 -5.57
N TYR A 127 11.40 -14.70 -4.68
CA TYR A 127 11.76 -15.71 -3.68
C TYR A 127 11.00 -15.51 -2.37
N ALA A 128 10.85 -14.26 -1.92
CA ALA A 128 10.15 -13.91 -0.68
C ALA A 128 9.55 -12.50 -0.73
N THR A 129 8.64 -12.21 0.20
CA THR A 129 8.12 -10.88 0.47
C THR A 129 8.45 -10.47 1.90
N GLY A 130 8.98 -9.27 2.09
CA GLY A 130 9.32 -8.72 3.40
C GLY A 130 8.30 -7.71 3.89
N PHE A 131 8.08 -7.72 5.20
CA PHE A 131 7.23 -6.78 5.91
C PHE A 131 7.94 -6.28 7.18
N ALA A 132 7.89 -4.97 7.41
CA ALA A 132 8.32 -4.38 8.66
C ALA A 132 7.54 -3.08 8.95
N PRO A 133 7.08 -2.85 10.19
CA PRO A 133 6.63 -1.53 10.60
C PRO A 133 7.79 -0.52 10.48
N LEU A 134 7.48 0.74 10.17
CA LEU A 134 8.50 1.77 9.93
C LEU A 134 9.52 1.90 11.07
N ALA A 135 9.08 1.76 12.33
CA ALA A 135 9.94 1.85 13.50
C ALA A 135 11.06 0.79 13.54
N GLN A 136 10.88 -0.34 12.85
CA GLN A 136 11.82 -1.47 12.81
C GLN A 136 12.29 -1.79 11.38
N LEU A 137 12.00 -0.92 10.42
CA LEU A 137 12.35 -1.13 9.02
C LEU A 137 13.88 -1.12 8.85
N ASN A 138 14.43 -2.19 8.30
CA ASN A 138 15.88 -2.35 8.08
C ASN A 138 16.24 -2.58 6.60
N PHE A 139 15.24 -2.62 5.72
CA PHE A 139 15.39 -2.75 4.28
C PHE A 139 14.76 -1.57 3.55
N GLU A 140 15.26 -1.28 2.35
CA GLU A 140 14.67 -0.27 1.47
C GLU A 140 13.29 -0.75 1.00
N PRO A 141 12.19 -0.06 1.30
CA PRO A 141 10.87 -0.52 0.93
C PRO A 141 10.61 -0.29 -0.57
N ASP A 142 10.01 -1.28 -1.24
CA ASP A 142 9.47 -1.08 -2.59
C ASP A 142 8.14 -0.32 -2.53
N LEU A 143 7.40 -0.50 -1.42
CA LEU A 143 6.16 0.19 -1.11
C LEU A 143 6.17 0.63 0.36
N LEU A 144 5.71 1.86 0.60
CA LEU A 144 5.24 2.31 1.91
C LEU A 144 3.71 2.21 1.94
N ILE A 145 3.17 1.42 2.86
CA ILE A 145 1.73 1.19 3.00
C ILE A 145 1.23 1.86 4.28
N VAL A 146 0.29 2.79 4.12
CA VAL A 146 -0.30 3.56 5.22
C VAL A 146 -1.79 3.24 5.30
N ALA A 147 -2.20 2.51 6.32
CA ALA A 147 -3.61 2.33 6.66
C ALA A 147 -4.02 3.42 7.65
N CYS A 148 -4.89 4.33 7.24
CA CYS A 148 -5.33 5.42 8.12
C CYS A 148 -6.42 4.93 9.07
N ASP A 149 -6.37 5.36 10.33
CA ASP A 149 -7.37 5.02 11.36
C ASP A 149 -8.67 5.83 11.21
N ASN A 150 -8.61 6.96 10.51
CA ASN A 150 -9.74 7.85 10.29
C ASN A 150 -9.54 8.75 9.05
N MET A 151 -10.58 9.52 8.72
CA MET A 151 -10.57 10.41 7.56
C MET A 151 -9.78 11.70 7.72
N ASP A 152 -9.47 12.16 8.93
CA ASP A 152 -8.59 13.31 9.11
C ASP A 152 -7.14 12.94 8.73
N GLN A 153 -6.69 11.75 9.14
CA GLN A 153 -5.42 11.18 8.69
C GLN A 153 -5.46 10.92 7.17
N GLY A 154 -6.53 10.28 6.68
CA GLY A 154 -6.73 9.96 5.28
C GLY A 154 -6.67 11.17 4.36
N GLU A 155 -7.42 12.23 4.67
CA GLU A 155 -7.40 13.49 3.91
C GLU A 155 -6.00 14.08 3.85
N ARG A 156 -5.27 14.12 4.98
CA ARG A 156 -3.92 14.67 5.04
C ARG A 156 -2.93 13.86 4.19
N ILE A 157 -2.99 12.53 4.23
CA ILE A 157 -2.13 11.68 3.39
C ILE A 157 -2.48 11.86 1.91
N LEU A 158 -3.76 11.78 1.55
CA LEU A 158 -4.23 11.90 0.16
C LEU A 158 -3.99 13.30 -0.44
N ARG A 159 -4.02 14.36 0.38
CA ARG A 159 -3.61 15.69 -0.06
C ARG A 159 -2.11 15.74 -0.31
N ALA A 160 -1.31 15.11 0.55
CA ALA A 160 0.14 15.07 0.37
C ALA A 160 0.59 14.29 -0.88
N THR A 161 -0.17 13.30 -1.36
CA THR A 161 0.20 12.54 -2.58
C THR A 161 0.15 13.37 -3.85
N GLN A 162 -0.60 14.49 -3.84
CA GLN A 162 -0.83 15.35 -4.99
C GLN A 162 -0.46 16.82 -4.75
N TRP A 163 0.00 17.18 -3.54
CA TRP A 163 0.20 18.57 -3.11
C TRP A 163 1.08 19.38 -4.07
N ASP A 164 2.14 18.76 -4.59
CA ASP A 164 3.12 19.40 -5.47
C ASP A 164 2.87 19.15 -6.96
N THR A 165 1.94 18.26 -7.33
CA THR A 165 1.70 17.88 -8.74
C THR A 165 0.29 18.12 -9.23
N GLY A 166 -0.71 18.15 -8.34
CA GLY A 166 -2.13 18.14 -8.72
C GLY A 166 -2.59 16.82 -9.35
N ASP A 167 -1.83 15.73 -9.17
CA ASP A 167 -2.20 14.41 -9.68
C ASP A 167 -3.53 13.91 -9.07
N VAL A 168 -4.21 13.03 -9.78
CA VAL A 168 -5.47 12.44 -9.31
C VAL A 168 -5.22 11.46 -8.15
N ILE A 169 -6.14 11.41 -7.19
CA ILE A 169 -6.26 10.27 -6.27
C ILE A 169 -6.86 9.11 -7.05
N SER A 170 -6.03 8.12 -7.37
CA SER A 170 -6.48 6.94 -8.10
C SER A 170 -6.91 5.83 -7.14
N MET A 171 -8.14 5.35 -7.35
CA MET A 171 -8.67 4.17 -6.69
C MET A 171 -9.13 3.19 -7.76
N GLN A 172 -8.44 2.06 -7.83
CA GLN A 172 -8.78 0.93 -8.68
C GLN A 172 -8.87 -0.31 -7.82
N MET A 173 -9.98 -1.03 -7.90
CA MET A 173 -10.11 -2.30 -7.23
C MET A 173 -11.16 -3.20 -7.87
N THR A 174 -10.94 -4.49 -7.73
CA THR A 174 -11.96 -5.54 -7.85
C THR A 174 -12.48 -5.89 -6.45
N TYR A 175 -13.71 -6.39 -6.35
CA TYR A 175 -14.32 -6.77 -5.06
C TYR A 175 -13.53 -7.85 -4.31
N VAL A 176 -12.87 -8.74 -5.05
CA VAL A 176 -11.92 -9.73 -4.52
C VAL A 176 -10.48 -9.32 -4.87
N ILE A 177 -9.51 -9.95 -4.22
CA ILE A 177 -8.09 -9.80 -4.56
C ILE A 177 -7.57 -8.37 -4.29
N GLY A 178 -8.00 -7.76 -3.17
CA GLY A 178 -7.51 -6.45 -2.72
C GLY A 178 -5.99 -6.35 -2.60
N CYS A 179 -5.31 -7.46 -2.30
CA CYS A 179 -3.85 -7.51 -2.26
C CYS A 179 -3.18 -7.08 -3.57
N ASN A 180 -3.81 -7.29 -4.74
CA ASN A 180 -3.26 -6.77 -6.00
C ASN A 180 -3.14 -5.24 -5.94
N TRP A 181 -4.19 -4.58 -5.46
CA TRP A 181 -4.30 -3.13 -5.46
C TRP A 181 -3.47 -2.47 -4.33
N MET A 182 -3.08 -3.22 -3.31
CA MET A 182 -2.16 -2.76 -2.25
C MET A 182 -0.68 -3.06 -2.54
N PHE A 183 -0.38 -4.20 -3.17
CA PHE A 183 1.00 -4.67 -3.35
C PHE A 183 1.42 -4.65 -4.82
N THR A 184 0.96 -5.62 -5.61
CA THR A 184 1.52 -5.86 -6.95
C THR A 184 1.24 -4.73 -7.94
N HIS A 185 0.05 -4.15 -7.93
CA HIS A 185 -0.33 -3.08 -8.82
C HIS A 185 0.51 -1.81 -8.61
N PRO A 186 0.55 -1.18 -7.42
CA PRO A 186 1.37 0.01 -7.21
C PRO A 186 2.86 -0.25 -7.47
N TYR A 187 3.36 -1.46 -7.17
CA TYR A 187 4.74 -1.83 -7.47
C TYR A 187 5.03 -1.90 -8.98
N THR A 188 4.15 -2.54 -9.75
CA THR A 188 4.35 -2.76 -11.19
C THR A 188 4.08 -1.52 -12.04
N THR A 189 3.07 -0.73 -11.69
CA THR A 189 2.70 0.48 -12.45
C THR A 189 3.45 1.72 -12.00
N GLY A 190 3.97 1.69 -10.77
CA GLY A 190 4.55 2.86 -10.12
C GLY A 190 3.52 3.92 -9.72
N THR A 191 2.23 3.64 -9.79
CA THR A 191 1.19 4.59 -9.39
C THR A 191 0.87 4.45 -7.90
N ILE A 192 0.72 5.58 -7.21
CA ILE A 192 0.17 5.57 -5.84
C ILE A 192 -1.26 5.01 -5.90
N SER A 193 -1.54 4.00 -5.08
CA SER A 193 -2.83 3.30 -5.05
C SER A 193 -3.56 3.59 -3.75
N THR A 194 -4.83 3.96 -3.84
CA THR A 194 -5.72 4.10 -2.68
C THR A 194 -6.84 3.09 -2.77
N ILE A 195 -7.05 2.32 -1.70
CA ILE A 195 -8.23 1.46 -1.54
C ILE A 195 -8.95 1.78 -0.24
N TRP A 196 -10.17 1.26 -0.11
CA TRP A 196 -10.99 1.43 1.09
C TRP A 196 -11.25 0.08 1.75
N THR A 197 -11.06 0.01 3.06
CA THR A 197 -11.44 -1.16 3.86
C THR A 197 -12.95 -1.37 3.82
N GLY A 198 -13.38 -2.62 4.03
CA GLY A 198 -14.80 -3.00 3.96
C GLY A 198 -15.34 -3.27 2.56
N ILE A 199 -14.60 -2.92 1.48
CA ILE A 199 -15.01 -3.18 0.09
C ILE A 199 -14.34 -4.44 -0.49
N CYS A 200 -13.24 -4.91 0.08
CA CYS A 200 -12.55 -6.11 -0.38
C CYS A 200 -12.99 -7.35 0.40
N HIS A 201 -13.59 -8.33 -0.27
CA HIS A 201 -14.06 -9.61 0.28
C HIS A 201 -13.07 -10.28 1.24
N GLY A 202 -11.79 -10.39 0.82
CA GLY A 202 -10.78 -11.09 1.62
C GLY A 202 -10.52 -10.43 2.97
N MET A 203 -10.24 -9.12 3.00
CA MET A 203 -9.98 -8.41 4.26
C MET A 203 -11.21 -8.37 5.18
N THR A 204 -12.41 -8.21 4.59
CA THR A 204 -13.68 -8.27 5.33
C THR A 204 -13.89 -9.66 5.94
N GLY A 205 -13.62 -10.73 5.20
CA GLY A 205 -13.79 -12.11 5.67
C GLY A 205 -12.87 -12.49 6.84
N TYR A 206 -11.75 -11.79 7.01
CA TYR A 206 -10.83 -11.99 8.13
C TYR A 206 -10.96 -10.94 9.24
N ASP A 207 -11.93 -10.01 9.14
CA ASP A 207 -12.15 -8.94 10.12
C ASP A 207 -10.88 -8.12 10.44
N LEU A 208 -10.11 -7.77 9.40
CA LEU A 208 -8.80 -7.12 9.60
C LEU A 208 -8.90 -5.65 9.98
N TYR A 209 -9.93 -4.96 9.47
CA TYR A 209 -10.11 -3.52 9.62
C TYR A 209 -11.60 -3.18 9.67
N PRO A 210 -12.00 -2.12 10.40
CA PRO A 210 -13.34 -1.56 10.25
C PRO A 210 -13.51 -0.99 8.83
N PRO A 211 -14.74 -0.93 8.30
CA PRO A 211 -15.00 -0.43 6.96
C PRO A 211 -14.79 1.09 6.85
N GLY A 212 -14.46 1.56 5.64
CA GLY A 212 -14.39 3.00 5.33
C GLY A 212 -13.07 3.69 5.68
N LEU A 213 -12.01 2.92 5.95
CA LEU A 213 -10.66 3.44 6.17
C LEU A 213 -9.86 3.43 4.87
N PRO A 214 -9.16 4.52 4.51
CA PRO A 214 -8.31 4.53 3.34
C PRO A 214 -6.97 3.84 3.65
N VAL A 215 -6.56 2.95 2.74
CA VAL A 215 -5.23 2.36 2.71
C VAL A 215 -4.50 2.90 1.49
N VAL A 216 -3.41 3.62 1.71
CA VAL A 216 -2.60 4.28 0.67
C VAL A 216 -1.29 3.55 0.51
N SER A 217 -1.04 3.02 -0.68
CA SER A 217 0.21 2.33 -1.03
C SER A 217 1.05 3.24 -1.92
N ILE A 218 2.22 3.64 -1.41
CA ILE A 218 3.13 4.63 -2.01
C ILE A 218 4.37 3.88 -2.54
N PRO A 219 4.55 3.78 -3.86
CA PRO A 219 5.75 3.17 -4.45
C PRO A 219 7.03 3.93 -4.13
N TRP A 220 8.16 3.20 -4.08
CA TRP A 220 9.48 3.70 -3.68
C TRP A 220 9.86 5.04 -4.29
N GLN A 221 9.60 5.27 -5.58
CA GLN A 221 9.95 6.51 -6.28
C GLN A 221 9.14 7.73 -5.82
N HIS A 222 8.06 7.52 -5.08
CA HIS A 222 7.20 8.58 -4.54
C HIS A 222 7.39 8.82 -3.04
N ILE A 223 8.05 7.92 -2.30
CA ILE A 223 8.14 7.97 -0.84
C ILE A 223 8.67 9.32 -0.37
N ASP A 224 9.87 9.71 -0.78
CA ASP A 224 10.49 10.97 -0.33
C ASP A 224 9.69 12.21 -0.72
N ARG A 225 9.07 12.19 -1.91
CA ARG A 225 8.20 13.27 -2.36
C ARG A 225 7.00 13.44 -1.43
N VAL A 226 6.32 12.33 -1.12
CA VAL A 226 5.14 12.36 -0.25
C VAL A 226 5.51 12.75 1.18
N LEU A 227 6.61 12.22 1.73
CA LEU A 227 7.09 12.60 3.07
C LEU A 227 7.43 14.09 3.15
N ARG A 228 8.14 14.62 2.14
CA ARG A 228 8.39 16.07 2.04
C ARG A 228 7.08 16.86 1.98
N ASN A 229 6.11 16.44 1.17
CA ASN A 229 4.82 17.10 1.10
C ASN A 229 4.09 17.08 2.44
N ILE A 230 4.10 15.97 3.19
CA ILE A 230 3.50 15.88 4.54
C ILE A 230 4.12 16.90 5.51
N ARG A 231 5.43 17.13 5.40
CA ARG A 231 6.17 18.11 6.21
C ARG A 231 5.84 19.55 5.86
N GLU A 232 5.84 19.88 4.56
CA GLU A 232 5.71 21.25 4.07
C GLU A 232 4.24 21.73 4.02
N MET A 233 3.32 20.80 3.75
CA MET A 233 1.91 21.10 3.61
C MET A 233 1.30 21.49 4.98
N PRO A 234 0.42 22.51 5.04
CA PRO A 234 -0.34 22.81 6.25
C PRO A 234 -1.04 21.55 6.77
N ARG A 235 -1.07 21.31 8.07
CA ARG A 235 -1.68 20.09 8.63
C ARG A 235 -3.17 20.01 8.31
N LYS A 236 -3.89 21.10 8.58
CA LYS A 236 -5.30 21.29 8.27
C LYS A 236 -5.46 22.54 7.42
N LEU A 237 -6.37 22.51 6.45
CA LEU A 237 -6.69 23.70 5.68
C LEU A 237 -7.45 24.69 6.57
N PRO A 238 -7.06 25.97 6.64
CA PRO A 238 -7.81 26.97 7.38
C PRO A 238 -9.29 27.04 6.96
N ALA A 239 -9.58 26.77 5.68
CA ALA A 239 -10.93 26.66 5.13
C ALA A 239 -11.82 25.57 5.80
N HIS A 240 -11.21 24.60 6.48
CA HIS A 240 -11.90 23.50 7.20
C HIS A 240 -11.90 23.72 8.72
N THR A 241 -11.67 24.95 9.15
CA THR A 241 -11.61 25.34 10.57
C THR A 241 -12.44 26.59 10.81
N ASP A 242 -12.50 27.06 12.04
CA ASP A 242 -13.17 28.31 12.40
C ASP A 242 -12.51 29.54 11.75
N GLU A 243 -11.30 29.41 11.21
CA GLU A 243 -10.60 30.44 10.44
C GLU A 243 -11.05 30.55 8.96
N ARG A 244 -12.09 29.81 8.55
CA ARG A 244 -12.51 29.73 7.13
C ARG A 244 -12.69 31.11 6.50
N ASP A 245 -13.51 31.96 7.09
CA ASP A 245 -13.86 33.26 6.51
C ASP A 245 -12.67 34.24 6.53
N GLU A 246 -11.79 34.14 7.53
CA GLU A 246 -10.53 34.90 7.54
C GLU A 246 -9.57 34.40 6.46
N SER A 247 -9.50 33.09 6.25
CA SER A 247 -8.68 32.51 5.19
C SER A 247 -9.18 32.89 3.80
N HIS A 248 -10.50 32.98 3.60
CA HIS A 248 -11.10 33.43 2.35
C HIS A 248 -10.76 34.90 2.09
N ARG A 249 -10.99 35.79 3.07
CA ARG A 249 -10.61 37.21 2.97
C ARG A 249 -9.13 37.41 2.67
N ARG A 250 -8.25 36.67 3.36
CA ARG A 250 -6.81 36.68 3.08
C ARG A 250 -6.47 36.18 1.67
N GLY A 251 -7.24 35.22 1.16
CA GLY A 251 -7.12 34.74 -0.22
C GLY A 251 -7.50 35.82 -1.24
N GLU A 252 -8.65 36.47 -1.03
CA GLU A 252 -9.15 37.60 -1.82
C GLU A 252 -8.15 38.76 -1.87
N GLU A 253 -7.66 39.18 -0.70
CA GLU A 253 -6.63 40.22 -0.57
C GLU A 253 -5.35 39.87 -1.35
N ARG A 254 -4.87 38.63 -1.25
CA ARG A 254 -3.67 38.16 -1.97
C ARG A 254 -3.85 38.13 -3.48
N LEU A 255 -5.07 37.85 -3.94
CA LEU A 255 -5.40 37.74 -5.36
C LEU A 255 -5.86 39.08 -5.97
N GLY A 256 -6.17 40.09 -5.14
CA GLY A 256 -6.66 41.38 -5.60
C GLY A 256 -8.07 41.30 -6.19
N VAL A 257 -8.92 40.42 -5.64
CA VAL A 257 -10.28 40.13 -6.13
C VAL A 257 -11.28 40.19 -4.97
N GLU A 258 -12.55 40.49 -5.25
CA GLU A 258 -13.65 40.38 -4.28
C GLU A 258 -14.64 39.31 -4.73
N GLY A 259 -15.13 38.47 -3.80
CA GLY A 259 -16.27 37.59 -3.99
C GLY A 259 -16.04 36.36 -4.86
N ILE A 260 -14.80 35.85 -4.93
CA ILE A 260 -14.46 34.67 -5.75
C ILE A 260 -14.68 33.33 -5.01
N ILE A 261 -14.81 33.33 -3.67
CA ILE A 261 -14.94 32.11 -2.83
C ILE A 261 -16.01 32.22 -1.74
#